data_AF-A0A535HGU4-F1
#
_entry.id   AF-A0A535HGU4-F1
#
_cell.length_a   1.000
_cell.length_b   1.000
_cell.length_c   1.000
_cell.angle_alpha   90.00
_cell.angle_beta   90.00
_cell.angle_gamma   90.00
#
_symmetry.space_group_name_H-M   'P 1'
#
loop_
_entity.id
_entity.type
_entity.pdbx_description
1 polymer ?
#
loop_
_entity_poly.entity_id
_entity_poly.type
_entity_poly.pdbx_seq_one_letter_code
_entity_poly.pdbx_strand_id
1 'polypeptide(L)'
;MIAGPAPRSRRRYRFSSACRSRLTSPGSTSSSRYHRLRVHVPLPFRASRSAADTPFHVTARAVTGARRDPGAPEVELPTFPMWSFVDVSDGRAGVALIADGLHEYEVLPGPPQELTLTLLRSVGWLSRDDLVTRTGHAGPAIETPGAQVPGRHRFRFSLFFHAGGWEEAGVWRAAESVRLPLVPGRGAAAGTAPPVIELDPDSIQMTALVPRPGGYELRFLNASAASRDARVRLQPQPAHVAVITLGGDVREPLLPNGGVYSRPVRPWEIVTLRVTR
;
A
#
# COMPACT_ATOMS: atom_id res chain seq x y z
N MET A 1 49.62 -6.96 6.71
CA MET A 1 48.42 -7.83 6.71
C MET A 1 47.19 -6.94 6.67
N ILE A 2 46.60 -6.76 5.49
CA ILE A 2 45.41 -5.93 5.28
C ILE A 2 44.21 -6.89 5.26
N ALA A 3 43.31 -6.75 6.23
CA ALA A 3 42.08 -7.52 6.29
C ALA A 3 41.16 -7.09 5.13
N GLY A 4 40.88 -8.03 4.22
CA GLY A 4 39.91 -7.81 3.13
C GLY A 4 38.48 -7.68 3.65
N PRO A 5 37.59 -6.98 2.93
CA PRO A 5 36.21 -6.80 3.35
C PRO A 5 35.46 -8.13 3.33
N ALA A 6 34.70 -8.38 4.40
CA ALA A 6 33.84 -9.55 4.55
C ALA A 6 32.81 -9.65 3.39
N PRO A 7 32.48 -10.85 2.91
CA PRO A 7 31.53 -11.03 1.82
C PRO A 7 30.14 -10.55 2.24
N ARG A 8 29.61 -9.55 1.52
CA ARG A 8 28.20 -9.14 1.61
C ARG A 8 27.34 -10.36 1.31
N SER A 9 26.57 -10.82 2.30
CA SER A 9 25.61 -11.90 2.11
C SER A 9 24.59 -11.48 1.04
N ARG A 10 24.77 -11.96 -0.19
CA ARG A 10 23.70 -11.95 -1.19
C ARG A 10 22.63 -12.92 -0.69
N ARG A 11 21.69 -12.44 0.12
CA ARG A 11 20.47 -13.18 0.43
C ARG A 11 19.74 -13.40 -0.88
N ARG A 12 19.83 -14.61 -1.42
CA ARG A 12 18.94 -15.09 -2.48
C ARG A 12 17.57 -15.25 -1.84
N TYR A 13 16.72 -14.24 -1.97
CA TYR A 13 15.31 -14.40 -1.65
C TYR A 13 14.71 -15.34 -2.69
N ARG A 14 14.39 -16.57 -2.28
CA ARG A 14 13.34 -17.34 -2.97
C ARG A 14 12.07 -16.54 -2.75
N PHE A 15 11.49 -16.00 -3.83
CA PHE A 15 10.08 -15.60 -3.81
C PHE A 15 9.27 -16.85 -3.49
N SER A 16 8.99 -17.07 -2.20
CA SER A 16 7.85 -17.89 -1.79
C SER A 16 6.65 -17.26 -2.46
N SER A 17 5.91 -18.06 -3.22
CA SER A 17 4.82 -17.61 -4.09
C SER A 17 3.96 -16.57 -3.38
N ALA A 18 3.93 -15.33 -3.90
CA ALA A 18 2.75 -14.51 -3.71
C ALA A 18 1.61 -15.35 -4.28
N CYS A 19 0.75 -15.88 -3.41
CA CYS A 19 -0.46 -16.53 -3.86
C CYS A 19 -1.29 -15.41 -4.49
N ARG A 20 -1.10 -15.22 -5.81
CA ARG A 20 -1.99 -14.40 -6.62
C ARG A 20 -3.25 -15.22 -6.74
N SER A 21 -4.10 -15.15 -5.72
CA SER A 21 -5.48 -15.58 -5.81
C SER A 21 -6.18 -14.62 -6.76
N ARG A 22 -6.04 -14.88 -8.06
CA ARG A 22 -6.90 -14.28 -9.06
C ARG A 22 -8.25 -14.94 -8.89
N LEU A 23 -9.12 -14.38 -8.06
CA LEU A 23 -10.53 -14.75 -8.07
C LEU A 23 -11.16 -14.18 -9.36
N THR A 24 -10.86 -14.82 -10.48
CA THR A 24 -11.72 -14.77 -11.65
C THR A 24 -12.92 -15.63 -11.33
N SER A 25 -13.98 -15.04 -10.81
CA SER A 25 -15.29 -15.65 -11.03
C SER A 25 -15.56 -15.56 -12.54
N PRO A 26 -15.65 -16.68 -13.28
CA PRO A 26 -16.16 -16.64 -14.64
C PRO A 26 -17.64 -16.28 -14.53
N GLY A 27 -17.97 -15.00 -14.62
CA GLY A 27 -19.35 -14.58 -14.82
C GLY A 27 -20.27 -14.62 -13.60
N SER A 28 -19.85 -14.13 -12.43
CA SER A 28 -20.86 -13.68 -11.46
C SER A 28 -21.49 -12.39 -11.97
N THR A 29 -22.60 -12.50 -12.68
CA THR A 29 -23.51 -11.38 -12.90
C THR A 29 -24.14 -11.08 -11.54
N SER A 30 -23.79 -9.95 -10.91
CA SER A 30 -24.47 -9.54 -9.68
C SER A 30 -25.91 -9.14 -10.04
N SER A 31 -26.87 -10.02 -9.74
CA SER A 31 -28.32 -9.77 -9.81
C SER A 31 -28.95 -9.49 -8.45
N SER A 32 -28.19 -9.69 -7.37
CA SER A 32 -28.63 -9.46 -5.99
C SER A 32 -28.58 -7.98 -5.64
N ARG A 33 -29.58 -7.49 -4.92
CA ARG A 33 -29.67 -6.09 -4.46
C ARG A 33 -29.42 -5.99 -2.96
N TYR A 34 -28.97 -4.83 -2.49
CA TYR A 34 -28.80 -4.55 -1.05
C TYR A 34 -27.93 -5.58 -0.31
N HIS A 35 -26.73 -5.82 -0.83
CA HIS A 35 -25.82 -6.82 -0.26
C HIS A 35 -24.38 -6.31 -0.18
N ARG A 36 -23.58 -6.97 0.67
CA ARG A 36 -22.14 -6.76 0.78
C ARG A 36 -21.43 -8.09 0.59
N LEU A 37 -20.62 -8.19 -0.46
CA LEU A 37 -19.79 -9.35 -0.76
C LEU A 37 -18.39 -9.15 -0.17
N ARG A 38 -17.89 -10.14 0.57
CA ARG A 38 -16.58 -10.09 1.22
C ARG A 38 -15.82 -11.40 1.06
N VAL A 39 -14.51 -11.31 1.10
CA VAL A 39 -13.61 -12.45 1.33
C VAL A 39 -13.24 -12.48 2.80
N HIS A 40 -13.27 -13.68 3.38
CA HIS A 40 -12.90 -13.93 4.76
C HIS A 40 -11.63 -14.80 4.79
N VAL A 41 -10.61 -14.34 5.50
CA VAL A 41 -9.33 -15.04 5.67
C VAL A 41 -9.17 -15.37 7.15
N PRO A 42 -9.45 -16.63 7.56
CA PRO A 42 -9.22 -17.06 8.93
C PRO A 42 -7.74 -16.94 9.30
N LEU A 43 -7.46 -16.34 10.45
CA LEU A 43 -6.12 -16.15 10.97
C LEU A 43 -5.77 -17.31 11.92
N PRO A 44 -4.59 -17.94 11.77
CA PRO A 44 -4.12 -18.99 12.66
C PRO A 44 -3.56 -18.46 14.00
N PHE A 45 -3.63 -17.15 14.22
CA PHE A 45 -3.15 -16.44 15.40
C PHE A 45 -4.15 -15.36 15.82
N ARG A 46 -3.93 -14.78 17.00
CA ARG A 46 -4.67 -13.61 17.47
C ARG A 46 -3.78 -12.37 17.42
N ALA A 47 -4.31 -11.28 16.90
CA ALA A 47 -3.67 -9.98 16.89
C ALA A 47 -4.60 -8.93 17.53
N SER A 48 -4.02 -8.03 18.32
CA SER A 48 -4.73 -6.91 18.94
C SER A 48 -4.86 -5.71 18.03
N ARG A 49 -4.09 -5.66 16.92
CA ARG A 49 -4.07 -4.53 15.98
C ARG A 49 -3.93 -5.00 14.53
N SER A 50 -4.46 -4.19 13.61
CA SER A 50 -4.14 -4.22 12.19
C SER A 50 -3.24 -3.04 11.82
N ALA A 51 -2.53 -3.13 10.69
CA ALA A 51 -1.70 -2.06 10.14
C ALA A 51 -2.02 -1.89 8.65
N ALA A 52 -2.65 -0.78 8.28
CA ALA A 52 -3.12 -0.55 6.90
C ALA A 52 -2.40 0.61 6.23
N ASP A 53 -2.05 0.43 4.96
CA ASP A 53 -1.58 1.51 4.10
C ASP A 53 -2.64 2.60 3.99
N THR A 54 -2.21 3.83 4.24
CA THR A 54 -2.97 5.08 4.20
C THR A 54 -2.10 6.14 3.52
N PRO A 55 -2.66 7.30 3.10
CA PRO A 55 -1.87 8.32 2.39
C PRO A 55 -0.54 8.66 3.09
N PHE A 56 0.56 8.17 2.51
CA PHE A 56 1.94 8.33 2.99
C PHE A 56 2.22 7.82 4.42
N HIS A 57 1.45 6.84 4.92
CA HIS A 57 1.64 6.28 6.26
C HIS A 57 1.06 4.86 6.38
N VAL A 58 1.57 4.02 7.29
CA VAL A 58 0.87 2.80 7.72
C VAL A 58 0.13 3.06 9.03
N THR A 59 -1.19 3.15 8.98
CA THR A 59 -2.02 3.44 10.16
C THR A 59 -2.38 2.16 10.89
N ALA A 60 -1.92 2.05 12.13
CA ALA A 60 -2.25 0.92 13.00
C ALA A 60 -3.54 1.17 13.80
N ARG A 61 -4.42 0.18 13.87
CA ARG A 61 -5.75 0.28 14.51
C ARG A 61 -5.98 -0.90 15.43
N ALA A 62 -6.67 -0.69 16.54
CA ALA A 62 -7.07 -1.79 17.41
C ALA A 62 -8.10 -2.68 16.71
N VAL A 63 -8.03 -3.98 16.96
CA VAL A 63 -9.08 -4.92 16.56
C VAL A 63 -10.20 -4.78 17.57
N THR A 64 -11.32 -4.21 17.13
CA THR A 64 -12.51 -3.97 17.95
C THR A 64 -13.76 -4.52 17.25
N GLY A 65 -14.81 -4.78 18.02
CA GLY A 65 -16.14 -5.05 17.48
C GLY A 65 -16.93 -3.75 17.29
N ALA A 66 -18.08 -3.85 16.60
CA ALA A 66 -19.01 -2.73 16.51
C ALA A 66 -19.52 -2.32 17.89
N ARG A 67 -19.57 -1.02 18.15
CA ARG A 67 -19.95 -0.45 19.45
C ARG A 67 -20.84 0.77 19.25
N ARG A 68 -21.86 0.92 20.10
CA ARG A 68 -22.64 2.16 20.21
C ARG A 68 -22.37 2.77 21.57
N ASP A 69 -21.84 3.98 21.58
CA ASP A 69 -21.62 4.71 22.82
C ASP A 69 -22.94 5.22 23.40
N PRO A 70 -23.08 5.33 24.73
CA PRO A 70 -24.28 5.87 25.34
C PRO A 70 -24.63 7.25 24.76
N GLY A 71 -25.86 7.38 24.23
CA GLY A 71 -26.33 8.62 23.59
C GLY A 71 -25.86 8.85 22.15
N ALA A 72 -25.02 7.99 21.58
CA ALA A 72 -24.54 8.15 20.20
C ALA A 72 -25.66 7.79 19.18
N PRO A 73 -25.92 8.67 18.19
CA PRO A 73 -26.90 8.40 17.13
C PRO A 73 -26.40 7.32 16.15
N GLU A 74 -25.10 7.01 16.15
CA GLU A 74 -24.42 6.07 15.25
C GLU A 74 -23.74 4.92 15.99
N VAL A 75 -23.63 3.77 15.32
CA VAL A 75 -22.77 2.64 15.71
C VAL A 75 -21.40 2.87 15.06
N GLU A 76 -20.35 2.83 15.88
CA GLU A 76 -18.98 2.76 15.40
C GLU A 76 -18.75 1.37 14.78
N LEU A 77 -18.51 1.33 13.47
CA LEU A 77 -18.24 0.11 12.73
C LEU A 77 -16.72 -0.07 12.57
N PRO A 78 -16.16 -1.27 12.87
CA PRO A 78 -14.73 -1.53 12.75
C PRO A 78 -14.30 -1.82 11.29
N THR A 79 -14.93 -1.15 10.34
CA THR A 79 -14.57 -1.16 8.91
C THR A 79 -13.66 0.02 8.63
N PHE A 80 -12.46 -0.24 8.13
CA PHE A 80 -11.43 0.77 8.00
C PHE A 80 -10.95 0.93 6.55
N PRO A 81 -10.47 2.13 6.18
CA PRO A 81 -9.90 2.37 4.88
C PRO A 81 -8.51 1.75 4.77
N MET A 82 -8.18 1.25 3.58
CA MET A 82 -6.81 0.93 3.17
C MET A 82 -6.57 1.38 1.72
N TRP A 83 -5.32 1.74 1.41
CA TRP A 83 -4.95 2.13 0.05
C TRP A 83 -4.51 0.93 -0.79
N SER A 84 -3.47 0.22 -0.36
CA SER A 84 -2.94 -0.94 -1.08
C SER A 84 -2.89 -2.23 -0.29
N PHE A 85 -2.74 -2.18 1.03
CA PHE A 85 -2.70 -3.36 1.86
C PHE A 85 -3.21 -3.11 3.27
N VAL A 86 -3.57 -4.21 3.94
CA VAL A 86 -3.68 -4.32 5.38
C VAL A 86 -2.89 -5.53 5.85
N ASP A 87 -2.10 -5.34 6.90
CA ASP A 87 -1.36 -6.38 7.61
C ASP A 87 -1.97 -6.67 8.97
N VAL A 88 -1.93 -7.95 9.36
CA VAL A 88 -2.29 -8.41 10.70
C VAL A 88 -1.21 -9.42 11.12
N SER A 89 -0.59 -9.18 12.27
CA SER A 89 0.53 -9.98 12.78
C SER A 89 0.50 -10.08 14.30
N ASP A 90 0.95 -11.23 14.84
CA ASP A 90 1.21 -11.43 16.27
C ASP A 90 2.68 -11.15 16.65
N GLY A 91 3.48 -10.64 15.71
CA GLY A 91 4.92 -10.41 15.84
C GLY A 91 5.79 -11.62 15.48
N ARG A 92 5.22 -12.82 15.38
CA ARG A 92 5.92 -14.05 14.92
C ARG A 92 5.44 -14.48 13.53
N ALA A 93 4.14 -14.46 13.30
CA ALA A 93 3.50 -14.75 12.02
C ALA A 93 2.55 -13.61 11.64
N GLY A 94 2.51 -13.29 10.34
CA GLY A 94 1.69 -12.23 9.79
C GLY A 94 1.06 -12.61 8.45
N VAL A 95 -0.08 -12.00 8.17
CA VAL A 95 -0.78 -12.08 6.89
C VAL A 95 -1.11 -10.67 6.44
N ALA A 96 -0.52 -10.28 5.32
CA ALA A 96 -0.93 -9.10 4.59
C ALA A 96 -1.90 -9.45 3.47
N LEU A 97 -3.01 -8.73 3.42
CA LEU A 97 -3.90 -8.70 2.27
C LEU A 97 -3.54 -7.48 1.43
N ILE A 98 -3.19 -7.72 0.18
CA ILE A 98 -2.79 -6.68 -0.77
C ILE A 98 -3.86 -6.59 -1.85
N ALA A 99 -4.43 -5.41 -2.06
CA ALA A 99 -5.49 -5.19 -3.04
C ALA A 99 -5.17 -4.09 -4.06
N ASP A 100 -5.87 -4.17 -5.18
CA ASP A 100 -5.79 -3.23 -6.30
C ASP A 100 -7.19 -2.67 -6.55
N GLY A 101 -7.47 -1.50 -5.98
CA GLY A 101 -8.76 -0.80 -6.09
C GLY A 101 -9.83 -1.23 -5.07
N LEU A 102 -9.47 -1.96 -4.01
CA LEU A 102 -10.39 -2.32 -2.91
C LEU A 102 -9.91 -1.65 -1.63
N HIS A 103 -10.79 -0.87 -1.00
CA HIS A 103 -10.40 0.09 0.02
C HIS A 103 -11.05 -0.11 1.39
N GLU A 104 -11.91 -1.12 1.57
CA GLU A 104 -12.57 -1.41 2.85
C GLU A 104 -12.15 -2.79 3.36
N TYR A 105 -11.59 -2.83 4.57
CA TYR A 105 -11.30 -4.06 5.29
C TYR A 105 -11.89 -4.02 6.70
N GLU A 106 -11.98 -5.18 7.34
CA GLU A 106 -12.38 -5.32 8.74
C GLU A 106 -11.68 -6.56 9.33
N VAL A 107 -11.25 -6.48 10.59
CA VAL A 107 -10.72 -7.64 11.32
C VAL A 107 -11.73 -8.07 12.37
N LEU A 108 -12.35 -9.23 12.17
CA LEU A 108 -13.41 -9.75 13.04
C LEU A 108 -12.78 -10.45 14.26
N PRO A 109 -13.13 -10.08 15.51
CA PRO A 109 -12.46 -10.57 16.73
C PRO A 109 -12.84 -12.01 17.15
N GLY A 110 -13.67 -12.71 16.38
CA GLY A 110 -14.21 -14.04 16.70
C GLY A 110 -13.14 -15.14 16.88
N PRO A 111 -13.53 -16.36 17.29
CA PRO A 111 -12.70 -17.56 17.21
C PRO A 111 -13.06 -18.42 15.97
N PRO A 112 -12.20 -18.57 14.96
CA PRO A 112 -10.93 -17.86 14.76
C PRO A 112 -11.14 -16.39 14.38
N GLN A 113 -10.10 -15.58 14.55
CA GLN A 113 -10.10 -14.19 14.10
C GLN A 113 -10.06 -14.19 12.57
N GLU A 114 -10.75 -13.26 11.91
CA GLU A 114 -10.79 -13.23 10.45
C GLU A 114 -10.39 -11.86 9.92
N LEU A 115 -9.46 -11.83 8.97
CA LEU A 115 -9.20 -10.65 8.15
C LEU A 115 -10.16 -10.67 6.96
N THR A 116 -10.98 -9.63 6.83
CA THR A 116 -11.99 -9.53 5.77
C THR A 116 -11.71 -8.39 4.81
N LEU A 117 -12.00 -8.62 3.52
CA LEU A 117 -11.92 -7.64 2.45
C LEU A 117 -13.27 -7.49 1.80
N THR A 118 -13.81 -6.27 1.77
CA THR A 118 -15.02 -5.98 1.02
C THR A 118 -14.71 -5.91 -0.47
N LEU A 119 -15.36 -6.78 -1.25
CA LEU A 119 -15.23 -6.82 -2.70
C LEU A 119 -16.27 -5.92 -3.38
N LEU A 120 -17.51 -5.97 -2.89
CA LEU A 120 -18.64 -5.25 -3.48
C LEU A 120 -19.61 -4.83 -2.37
N ARG A 121 -20.15 -3.63 -2.47
CA ARG A 121 -21.23 -3.14 -1.61
C ARG A 121 -22.29 -2.48 -2.48
N SER A 122 -23.44 -3.15 -2.59
CA SER A 122 -24.57 -2.72 -3.40
C SER A 122 -25.61 -2.05 -2.51
N VAL A 123 -25.91 -0.78 -2.76
CA VAL A 123 -26.92 0.02 -2.05
C VAL A 123 -27.89 0.67 -3.05
N GLY A 124 -29.04 1.11 -2.58
CA GLY A 124 -30.09 1.69 -3.46
C GLY A 124 -30.37 3.17 -3.25
N TRP A 125 -29.80 3.77 -2.21
CA TRP A 125 -30.12 5.12 -1.77
C TRP A 125 -28.87 5.81 -1.27
N LEU A 126 -28.79 7.12 -1.49
CA LEU A 126 -27.73 7.97 -0.93
C LEU A 126 -27.83 8.04 0.60
N SER A 127 -29.05 8.15 1.14
CA SER A 127 -29.33 8.22 2.57
C SER A 127 -30.66 7.55 2.86
N ARG A 128 -30.72 6.86 4.00
CA ARG A 128 -31.90 6.19 4.55
C ARG A 128 -31.98 6.48 6.05
N ASP A 129 -33.19 6.55 6.57
CA ASP A 129 -33.52 6.77 7.97
C ASP A 129 -33.87 5.49 8.75
N ASP A 130 -34.10 4.39 8.03
CA ASP A 130 -34.44 3.08 8.57
C ASP A 130 -33.23 2.16 8.82
N LEU A 131 -32.03 2.73 9.06
CA LEU A 131 -30.80 1.95 9.29
C LEU A 131 -30.64 1.54 10.76
N VAL A 132 -30.37 0.26 11.01
CA VAL A 132 -30.06 -0.26 12.37
C VAL A 132 -28.82 0.41 12.98
N THR A 133 -27.86 0.81 12.14
CA THR A 133 -26.59 1.39 12.57
C THR A 133 -26.66 2.89 12.84
N ARG A 134 -27.75 3.58 12.51
CA ARG A 134 -27.84 5.04 12.66
C ARG A 134 -29.27 5.57 12.67
N THR A 135 -29.55 6.52 13.55
CA THR A 135 -30.85 7.21 13.61
C THR A 135 -30.97 8.30 12.54
N GLY A 136 -32.11 8.34 11.82
CA GLY A 136 -32.45 9.42 10.87
C GLY A 136 -31.61 9.43 9.59
N HIS A 137 -31.59 10.54 8.85
CA HIS A 137 -30.84 10.67 7.59
C HIS A 137 -29.45 11.30 7.78
N ALA A 138 -28.46 10.86 6.99
CA ALA A 138 -27.12 11.47 6.92
C ALA A 138 -27.01 12.45 5.73
N GLY A 139 -28.09 12.62 4.98
CA GLY A 139 -28.17 13.37 3.73
C GLY A 139 -29.55 13.19 3.08
N PRO A 140 -29.79 13.76 1.90
CA PRO A 140 -31.10 13.70 1.25
C PRO A 140 -31.46 12.26 0.84
N ALA A 141 -32.74 11.91 1.02
CA ALA A 141 -33.29 10.62 0.63
C ALA A 141 -33.44 10.54 -0.90
N ILE A 142 -32.36 10.22 -1.60
CA ILE A 142 -32.31 10.13 -3.06
C ILE A 142 -32.04 8.69 -3.48
N GLU A 143 -32.88 8.17 -4.38
CA GLU A 143 -32.64 6.88 -5.02
C GLU A 143 -31.39 6.91 -5.90
N THR A 144 -30.54 5.90 -5.72
CA THR A 144 -29.30 5.72 -6.49
C THR A 144 -29.28 4.32 -7.08
N PRO A 145 -30.13 4.01 -8.08
CA PRO A 145 -30.24 2.66 -8.65
C PRO A 145 -28.91 2.14 -9.23
N GLY A 146 -28.05 3.04 -9.74
CA GLY A 146 -26.71 2.70 -10.20
C GLY A 146 -25.75 2.22 -9.10
N ALA A 147 -26.00 2.61 -7.83
CA ALA A 147 -25.19 2.17 -6.68
C ALA A 147 -25.42 0.70 -6.29
N GLN A 148 -26.37 0.03 -6.95
CA GLN A 148 -26.52 -1.43 -6.85
C GLN A 148 -25.40 -2.16 -7.60
N VAL A 149 -24.66 -1.46 -8.46
CA VAL A 149 -23.51 -1.97 -9.22
C VAL A 149 -23.78 -3.33 -9.88
N PRO A 150 -24.83 -3.45 -10.72
CA PRO A 150 -25.17 -4.71 -11.37
C PRO A 150 -24.13 -5.10 -12.43
N GLY A 151 -24.13 -6.38 -12.82
CA GLY A 151 -23.27 -6.88 -13.90
C GLY A 151 -22.03 -7.62 -13.43
N ARG A 152 -21.03 -7.72 -14.31
CA ARG A 152 -19.81 -8.53 -14.10
C ARG A 152 -18.71 -7.70 -13.46
N HIS A 153 -18.15 -8.21 -12.37
CA HIS A 153 -17.05 -7.58 -11.65
C HIS A 153 -15.80 -8.46 -11.66
N ARG A 154 -14.63 -7.83 -11.60
CA ARG A 154 -13.33 -8.51 -11.45
C ARG A 154 -12.58 -7.85 -10.31
N PHE A 155 -12.22 -8.66 -9.32
CA PHE A 155 -11.48 -8.22 -8.15
C PHE A 155 -10.05 -8.76 -8.19
N ARG A 156 -9.09 -7.95 -7.73
CA ARG A 156 -7.67 -8.30 -7.71
C ARG A 156 -7.13 -8.06 -6.30
N PHE A 157 -6.75 -9.15 -5.64
CA PHE A 157 -6.06 -9.11 -4.36
C PHE A 157 -5.10 -10.30 -4.26
N SER A 158 -4.18 -10.25 -3.31
CA SER A 158 -3.21 -11.31 -3.01
C SER A 158 -3.05 -11.46 -1.50
N LEU A 159 -2.68 -12.65 -1.06
CA LEU A 159 -2.28 -12.91 0.32
C LEU A 159 -0.76 -13.05 0.37
N PHE A 160 -0.15 -12.39 1.34
CA PHE A 160 1.28 -12.42 1.59
C PHE A 160 1.54 -12.82 3.04
N PHE A 161 2.07 -14.03 3.22
CA PHE A 161 2.37 -14.61 4.53
C PHE A 161 3.83 -14.33 4.88
N HIS A 162 4.08 -13.89 6.11
CA HIS A 162 5.43 -13.51 6.55
C HIS A 162 5.64 -13.75 8.05
N ALA A 163 6.87 -13.52 8.50
CA ALA A 163 7.22 -13.41 9.91
C ALA A 163 7.38 -11.93 10.29
N GLY A 164 7.28 -11.60 11.58
CA GLY A 164 7.42 -10.22 12.06
C GLY A 164 6.25 -9.32 11.65
N GLY A 165 6.46 -8.00 11.73
CA GLY A 165 5.49 -7.00 11.30
C GLY A 165 5.63 -6.64 9.82
N TRP A 166 4.73 -5.79 9.34
CA TRP A 166 4.72 -5.33 7.95
C TRP A 166 6.03 -4.66 7.48
N GLU A 167 6.74 -3.97 8.38
CA GLU A 167 7.96 -3.22 8.06
C GLU A 167 9.12 -4.19 7.78
N GLU A 168 9.41 -5.12 8.72
CA GLU A 168 10.49 -6.10 8.56
C GLU A 168 10.23 -7.09 7.42
N ALA A 169 8.96 -7.40 7.18
CA ALA A 169 8.54 -8.29 6.10
C ALA A 169 8.52 -7.62 4.72
N GLY A 170 8.71 -6.29 4.63
CA GLY A 170 8.68 -5.57 3.36
C GLY A 170 7.32 -5.60 2.67
N VAL A 171 6.22 -5.57 3.43
CA VAL A 171 4.85 -5.67 2.90
C VAL A 171 4.54 -4.56 1.91
N TRP A 172 5.00 -3.32 2.18
CA TRP A 172 4.79 -2.19 1.27
C TRP A 172 5.43 -2.45 -0.11
N ARG A 173 6.66 -2.98 -0.13
CA ARG A 173 7.35 -3.38 -1.36
C ARG A 173 6.63 -4.51 -2.08
N ALA A 174 6.11 -5.49 -1.32
CA ALA A 174 5.27 -6.55 -1.89
C ALA A 174 4.00 -5.95 -2.53
N ALA A 175 3.36 -4.99 -1.89
CA ALA A 175 2.17 -4.31 -2.40
C ALA A 175 2.44 -3.54 -3.70
N GLU A 176 3.57 -2.85 -3.78
CA GLU A 176 4.04 -2.20 -5.01
C GLU A 176 4.19 -3.22 -6.16
N SER A 177 4.83 -4.36 -5.92
CA SER A 177 5.05 -5.40 -6.94
C SER A 177 3.77 -6.07 -7.45
N VAL A 178 2.70 -6.04 -6.66
CA VAL A 178 1.38 -6.57 -7.04
C VAL A 178 0.62 -5.56 -7.90
N ARG A 179 0.78 -4.26 -7.61
CA ARG A 179 0.05 -3.16 -8.25
C ARG A 179 0.73 -2.65 -9.52
N LEU A 180 2.05 -2.77 -9.63
CA LEU A 180 2.81 -2.31 -10.80
C LEU A 180 3.08 -3.49 -11.74
N PRO A 181 2.33 -3.63 -12.85
CA PRO A 181 2.62 -4.66 -13.84
C PRO A 181 3.93 -4.35 -14.56
N LEU A 182 4.68 -5.40 -14.92
CA LEU A 182 5.78 -5.27 -15.87
C LEU A 182 5.21 -4.90 -17.24
N VAL A 183 5.74 -3.85 -17.84
CA VAL A 183 5.37 -3.40 -19.18
C VAL A 183 6.43 -3.91 -20.16
N PRO A 184 6.12 -4.91 -21.01
CA PRO A 184 7.04 -5.35 -22.04
C PRO A 184 7.14 -4.29 -23.15
N GLY A 185 8.37 -3.90 -23.50
CA GLY A 185 8.66 -3.07 -24.67
C GLY A 185 9.30 -3.90 -25.78
N ARG A 186 9.03 -3.54 -27.04
CA ARG A 186 9.75 -4.08 -28.20
C ARG A 186 10.85 -3.11 -28.60
N GLY A 187 12.05 -3.62 -28.86
CA GLY A 187 13.20 -2.82 -29.29
C GLY A 187 14.42 -3.70 -29.53
N ALA A 188 15.44 -3.14 -30.19
CA ALA A 188 16.74 -3.78 -30.28
C ALA A 188 17.31 -3.98 -28.87
N ALA A 189 18.10 -5.04 -28.67
CA ALA A 189 18.81 -5.23 -27.41
C ALA A 189 19.70 -4.00 -27.16
N ALA A 190 19.48 -3.30 -26.04
CA ALA A 190 20.34 -2.19 -25.66
C ALA A 190 21.74 -2.75 -25.34
N GLY A 191 22.75 -2.31 -26.11
CA GLY A 191 24.16 -2.67 -25.85
C GLY A 191 24.78 -1.93 -24.66
N THR A 192 24.08 -0.94 -24.11
CA THR A 192 24.46 -0.18 -22.91
C THR A 192 23.69 -0.69 -21.69
N ALA A 193 24.29 -0.58 -20.50
CA ALA A 193 23.58 -0.86 -19.26
C ALA A 193 22.34 0.05 -19.17
N PRO A 194 21.17 -0.48 -18.79
CA PRO A 194 19.95 0.30 -18.72
C PRO A 194 20.11 1.43 -17.68
N PRO A 195 19.44 2.58 -17.87
CA PRO A 195 19.39 3.59 -16.82
C PRO A 195 18.75 2.98 -15.57
N VAL A 196 19.27 3.36 -14.41
CA VAL A 196 18.84 2.80 -13.13
C VAL A 196 18.48 3.91 -12.16
N ILE A 197 17.34 3.75 -11.52
CA ILE A 197 16.96 4.43 -10.28
C ILE A 197 16.83 3.34 -9.23
N GLU A 198 17.71 3.37 -8.24
CA GLU A 198 17.65 2.47 -7.08
C GLU A 198 17.49 3.31 -5.81
N LEU A 199 16.59 2.86 -4.94
CA LEU A 199 16.34 3.42 -3.62
C LEU A 199 16.70 2.39 -2.56
N ASP A 200 17.37 2.83 -1.51
CA ASP A 200 17.76 2.01 -0.38
C ASP A 200 17.74 2.84 0.93
N PRO A 201 17.43 2.24 2.10
CA PRO A 201 16.94 0.87 2.30
C PRO A 201 15.53 0.65 1.75
N ASP A 202 15.03 -0.59 1.83
CA ASP A 202 13.69 -0.98 1.36
C ASP A 202 12.54 -0.15 1.97
N SER A 203 12.74 0.52 3.10
CA SER A 203 11.73 1.46 3.64
C SER A 203 11.63 2.76 2.83
N ILE A 204 12.58 3.06 1.94
CA ILE A 204 12.54 4.22 1.05
C ILE A 204 11.73 3.86 -0.20
N GLN A 205 10.49 4.31 -0.23
CA GLN A 205 9.50 3.93 -1.23
C GLN A 205 9.31 5.04 -2.25
N MET A 206 9.46 4.74 -3.55
CA MET A 206 9.18 5.70 -4.61
C MET A 206 7.67 5.93 -4.70
N THR A 207 7.26 7.20 -4.68
CA THR A 207 5.84 7.57 -4.78
C THR A 207 5.52 8.34 -6.05
N ALA A 208 6.54 8.95 -6.69
CA ALA A 208 6.37 9.59 -7.99
C ALA A 208 7.69 9.67 -8.76
N LEU A 209 7.60 9.56 -10.09
CA LEU A 209 8.66 9.89 -11.02
C LEU A 209 8.03 10.70 -12.16
N VAL A 210 8.28 12.00 -12.18
CA VAL A 210 7.61 12.94 -13.08
C VAL A 210 8.63 13.51 -14.08
N PRO A 211 8.51 13.20 -15.38
CA PRO A 211 9.39 13.79 -16.40
C PRO A 211 9.28 15.31 -16.43
N ARG A 212 10.41 15.98 -16.66
CA ARG A 212 10.50 17.44 -16.84
C ARG A 212 11.40 17.77 -18.04
N PRO A 213 11.29 18.98 -18.62
CA PRO A 213 12.28 19.45 -19.58
C PRO A 213 13.69 19.36 -18.97
N GLY A 214 14.60 18.67 -19.65
CA GLY A 214 15.98 18.50 -19.18
C GLY A 214 16.18 17.52 -18.01
N GLY A 215 15.17 16.76 -17.59
CA GLY A 215 15.34 15.87 -16.43
C GLY A 215 14.04 15.24 -15.92
N TYR A 216 13.94 15.09 -14.59
CA TYR A 216 12.76 14.56 -13.92
C TYR A 216 12.72 14.98 -12.44
N GLU A 217 11.56 14.85 -11.83
CA GLU A 217 11.37 14.95 -10.39
C GLU A 217 11.08 13.56 -9.82
N LEU A 218 11.88 13.13 -8.86
CA LEU A 218 11.76 11.84 -8.17
C LEU A 218 11.27 12.11 -6.74
N ARG A 219 10.14 11.51 -6.35
CA ARG A 219 9.61 11.60 -4.99
C ARG A 219 9.65 10.24 -4.31
N PHE A 220 10.10 10.25 -3.07
CA PHE A 220 10.07 9.07 -2.22
C PHE A 220 9.66 9.42 -0.79
N LEU A 221 9.21 8.39 -0.07
CA LEU A 221 8.78 8.42 1.31
C LEU A 221 9.70 7.51 2.14
N ASN A 222 10.09 7.95 3.34
CA ASN A 222 10.56 7.01 4.36
C ASN A 222 9.36 6.30 5.00
N ALA A 223 8.98 5.14 4.47
CA ALA A 223 7.87 4.32 4.96
C ALA A 223 8.27 3.50 6.21
N SER A 224 8.80 4.18 7.23
CA SER A 224 9.15 3.56 8.52
C SER A 224 9.00 4.53 9.69
N ALA A 225 8.90 3.97 10.90
CA ALA A 225 8.86 4.73 12.14
C ALA A 225 10.25 5.22 12.62
N ALA A 226 11.33 4.81 11.95
CA ALA A 226 12.69 5.19 12.29
C ALA A 226 13.26 6.20 11.30
N SER A 227 14.20 7.04 11.75
CA SER A 227 15.04 7.81 10.84
C SER A 227 15.90 6.85 10.01
N ARG A 228 16.04 7.12 8.72
CA ARG A 228 16.83 6.31 7.79
C ARG A 228 17.83 7.20 7.06
N ASP A 229 18.93 6.61 6.61
CA ASP A 229 19.80 7.26 5.64
C ASP A 229 19.37 6.77 4.25
N ALA A 230 18.69 7.64 3.50
CA ALA A 230 18.16 7.31 2.19
C ALA A 230 19.28 7.42 1.15
N ARG A 231 19.50 6.35 0.40
CA ARG A 231 20.48 6.26 -0.68
C ARG A 231 19.76 6.12 -2.01
N VAL A 232 19.99 7.09 -2.89
CA VAL A 232 19.42 7.14 -4.24
C VAL A 232 20.55 6.99 -5.25
N ARG A 233 20.59 5.86 -5.96
CA ARG A 233 21.55 5.65 -7.05
C ARG A 233 20.88 6.00 -8.37
N LEU A 234 21.49 6.93 -9.10
CA LEU A 234 21.01 7.39 -10.40
C LEU A 234 22.08 7.10 -11.45
N GLN A 235 21.70 6.33 -12.48
CA GLN A 235 22.56 6.07 -13.63
C GLN A 235 21.81 6.30 -14.95
N PRO A 236 22.40 7.00 -15.94
CA PRO A 236 23.69 7.70 -15.88
C PRO A 236 23.69 8.81 -14.82
N GLN A 237 24.89 9.19 -14.35
CA GLN A 237 25.00 10.23 -13.32
C GLN A 237 24.48 11.57 -13.87
N PRO A 238 23.50 12.20 -13.23
CA PRO A 238 22.95 13.48 -13.67
C PRO A 238 23.91 14.65 -13.39
N ALA A 239 23.76 15.75 -14.15
CA ALA A 239 24.56 16.96 -13.94
C ALA A 239 24.26 17.64 -12.60
N HIS A 240 22.99 17.68 -12.18
CA HIS A 240 22.60 18.29 -10.91
C HIS A 240 21.42 17.58 -10.26
N VAL A 241 21.44 17.52 -8.93
CA VAL A 241 20.35 16.98 -8.10
C VAL A 241 20.13 17.95 -6.95
N ALA A 242 18.88 18.32 -6.70
CA ALA A 242 18.51 19.16 -5.56
C ALA A 242 17.27 18.65 -4.87
N VAL A 243 17.20 18.80 -3.55
CA VAL A 243 15.95 18.65 -2.80
C VAL A 243 15.07 19.86 -3.11
N ILE A 244 13.80 19.58 -3.43
CA ILE A 244 12.78 20.60 -3.68
C ILE A 244 11.57 20.41 -2.76
N THR A 245 10.82 21.49 -2.53
CA THR A 245 9.49 21.42 -1.91
C THR A 245 8.51 20.71 -2.85
N LEU A 246 7.33 20.32 -2.32
CA LEU A 246 6.22 19.85 -3.16
C LEU A 246 5.76 20.93 -4.17
N GLY A 247 5.94 22.21 -3.84
CA GLY A 247 5.66 23.35 -4.73
C GLY A 247 6.75 23.61 -5.79
N GLY A 248 7.92 22.96 -5.67
CA GLY A 248 9.00 23.06 -6.64
C GLY A 248 10.14 24.01 -6.28
N ASP A 249 10.11 24.62 -5.09
CA ASP A 249 11.17 25.51 -4.61
C ASP A 249 12.42 24.71 -4.23
N VAL A 250 13.58 25.18 -4.65
CA VAL A 250 14.86 24.55 -4.33
C VAL A 250 15.22 24.79 -2.87
N ARG A 251 15.63 23.73 -2.17
CA ARG A 251 16.09 23.79 -0.77
C ARG A 251 17.60 23.67 -0.68
N GLU A 252 18.14 22.55 -1.15
CA GLU A 252 19.56 22.25 -1.05
C GLU A 252 20.02 21.38 -2.22
N PRO A 253 21.24 21.59 -2.76
CA PRO A 253 21.84 20.67 -3.71
C PRO A 253 22.30 19.39 -3.01
N LEU A 254 22.24 18.25 -3.71
CA LEU A 254 22.81 16.98 -3.27
C LEU A 254 24.00 16.63 -4.16
N LEU A 255 25.15 16.41 -3.53
CA LEU A 255 26.36 15.99 -4.21
C LEU A 255 26.44 14.46 -4.25
N PRO A 256 26.81 13.86 -5.40
CA PRO A 256 26.97 12.42 -5.49
C PRO A 256 28.28 11.96 -4.83
N ASN A 257 28.26 10.77 -4.25
CA ASN A 257 29.45 9.99 -3.95
C ASN A 257 29.39 8.69 -4.74
N GLY A 258 30.22 8.56 -5.79
CA GLY A 258 30.20 7.39 -6.69
C GLY A 258 28.85 7.14 -7.38
N GLY A 259 28.12 8.21 -7.74
CA GLY A 259 26.79 8.13 -8.37
C GLY A 259 25.63 7.86 -7.41
N VAL A 260 25.88 7.91 -6.10
CA VAL A 260 24.87 7.75 -5.04
C VAL A 260 24.67 9.07 -4.30
N TYR A 261 23.41 9.48 -4.16
CA TYR A 261 22.98 10.65 -3.40
C TYR A 261 22.42 10.15 -2.06
N SER A 262 23.01 10.57 -0.96
CA SER A 262 22.61 10.13 0.38
C SER A 262 22.08 11.30 1.20
N ARG A 263 21.03 11.08 1.99
CA ARG A 263 20.58 12.05 3.01
C ARG A 263 19.85 11.38 4.17
N PRO A 264 19.99 11.89 5.40
CA PRO A 264 19.12 11.49 6.48
C PRO A 264 17.68 11.91 6.19
N VAL A 265 16.74 11.01 6.46
CA VAL A 265 15.30 11.21 6.34
C VAL A 265 14.61 10.85 7.64
N ARG A 266 13.77 11.73 8.15
CA ARG A 266 13.01 11.50 9.39
C ARG A 266 11.94 10.42 9.16
N PRO A 267 11.36 9.84 10.23
CA PRO A 267 10.22 8.94 10.11
C PRO A 267 9.12 9.58 9.27
N TRP A 268 8.60 8.84 8.28
CA TRP A 268 7.51 9.28 7.39
C TRP A 268 7.79 10.55 6.57
N GLU A 269 9.05 10.97 6.46
CA GLU A 269 9.40 12.15 5.66
C GLU A 269 9.23 11.87 4.17
N ILE A 270 8.58 12.80 3.47
CA ILE A 270 8.46 12.81 2.01
C ILE A 270 9.53 13.75 1.45
N VAL A 271 10.28 13.24 0.48
CA VAL A 271 11.39 13.94 -0.17
C VAL A 271 11.13 13.99 -1.65
N THR A 272 11.30 15.17 -2.27
CA THR A 272 11.28 15.31 -3.72
C THR A 272 12.64 15.81 -4.18
N LEU A 273 13.23 15.10 -5.14
CA LEU A 273 14.47 15.49 -5.81
C LEU A 273 14.14 16.02 -7.20
N ARG A 274 14.67 17.18 -7.56
CA ARG A 274 14.78 17.63 -8.95
C ARG A 274 16.11 17.17 -9.50
N VAL A 275 16.05 16.38 -10.56
CA VAL A 275 17.22 15.82 -11.25
C VAL A 275 17.30 16.41 -12.65
N THR A 276 18.43 17.02 -12.99
CA THR A 276 18.68 17.56 -14.33
C THR A 276 19.85 16.85 -15.00
N ARG A 277 19.71 16.59 -16.29
CA ARG A 277 20.71 15.92 -17.13
C ARG A 277 21.88 16.81 -17.44
#